data_AF-A0A521I0H8-F1
#
_entry.id   AF-A0A521I0H8-F1
#
_cell.length_a   1.000
_cell.length_b   1.000
_cell.length_c   1.000
_cell.angle_alpha   90.00
_cell.angle_beta   90.00
_cell.angle_gamma   90.00
#
_symmetry.space_group_name_H-M   'P 1'
#
loop_
_entity.id
_entity.type
_entity.pdbx_description
1 polymer ?
#
loop_
_entity_poly.entity_id
_entity_poly.type
_entity_poly.pdbx_seq_one_letter_code
_entity_poly.pdbx_strand_id
1 'polypeptide(L)'
;MPIIFALLLSGLFWTLTYLLIIARGFQDKTYGMPFVALCANISWEFIFAFVLPQTRPQVFVNYVWFALDCVILFQFLKYWRSDPPLNLRDAKWFYLIFVVTLAASFLAVLLLSLDLQDKEGKYAAYGQNLLMSVLFVTMFLRRGNLAGQSFYIALFKLLGTLIPSIAFFLLRPNAWLFDFLYVTIFIFDFTYLILVYRMTRELGLNPWTDLLRRAKHAT
;
A
#
# COMPACT_ATOMS: atom_id res chain seq x y z
N MET A 1 -20.44 3.39 17.26
CA MET A 1 -19.98 2.02 17.55
C MET A 1 -19.52 1.25 16.30
N PRO A 2 -20.32 1.06 15.22
CA PRO A 2 -19.89 0.22 14.09
C PRO A 2 -18.72 0.80 13.26
N ILE A 3 -18.62 2.13 13.14
CA ILE A 3 -17.51 2.81 12.44
C ILE A 3 -16.16 2.55 13.10
N ILE A 4 -16.11 2.70 14.42
CA ILE A 4 -14.87 2.55 15.18
C ILE A 4 -14.35 1.12 15.01
N PHE A 5 -15.25 0.14 15.04
CA PHE A 5 -14.89 -1.25 14.78
C PHE A 5 -14.35 -1.46 13.35
N ALA A 6 -15.00 -0.87 12.33
CA ALA A 6 -14.52 -0.92 10.95
C ALA A 6 -13.13 -0.27 10.78
N LEU A 7 -12.88 0.85 11.44
CA LEU A 7 -11.58 1.54 11.44
C LEU A 7 -10.50 0.72 12.16
N LEU A 8 -10.81 0.09 13.29
CA LEU A 8 -9.86 -0.78 14.00
C LEU A 8 -9.51 -2.02 13.17
N LEU A 9 -10.48 -2.63 12.50
CA LEU A 9 -10.24 -3.75 11.59
C LEU A 9 -9.42 -3.32 10.37
N SER A 10 -9.70 -2.15 9.80
CA SER A 10 -8.87 -1.55 8.75
C SER A 10 -7.42 -1.37 9.22
N GLY A 11 -7.26 -0.77 10.41
CA GLY A 11 -6.00 -0.63 11.13
C GLY A 11 -5.22 -1.94 11.21
N LEU A 12 -5.89 -2.99 11.68
CA LEU A 12 -5.31 -4.32 11.82
C LEU A 12 -4.90 -4.92 10.47
N PHE A 13 -5.79 -4.92 9.46
CA PHE A 13 -5.50 -5.53 8.16
C PHE A 13 -4.39 -4.82 7.38
N TRP A 14 -4.34 -3.49 7.43
CA TRP A 14 -3.22 -2.74 6.83
C TRP A 14 -1.91 -2.98 7.57
N THR A 15 -1.94 -3.05 8.91
CA THR A 15 -0.77 -3.44 9.71
C THR A 15 -0.26 -4.83 9.31
N LEU A 16 -1.15 -5.81 9.17
CA LEU A 16 -0.80 -7.14 8.68
C LEU A 16 -0.23 -7.09 7.25
N THR A 17 -0.81 -6.27 6.37
CA THR A 17 -0.31 -6.06 5.02
C THR A 17 1.13 -5.56 5.03
N TYR A 18 1.45 -4.55 5.85
CA TYR A 18 2.81 -4.02 5.98
C TYR A 18 3.78 -5.05 6.54
N LEU A 19 3.41 -5.76 7.61
CA LEU A 19 4.24 -6.82 8.18
C LEU A 19 4.56 -7.91 7.16
N LEU A 20 3.58 -8.29 6.33
CA LEU A 20 3.78 -9.27 5.28
C LEU A 20 4.62 -8.74 4.11
N ILE A 21 4.44 -7.48 3.70
CA ILE A 21 5.31 -6.82 2.71
C ILE A 21 6.76 -6.83 3.21
N ILE A 22 6.98 -6.46 4.46
CA ILE A 22 8.30 -6.47 5.10
C ILE A 22 8.88 -7.88 5.09
N ALA A 23 8.15 -8.86 5.63
CA ALA A 23 8.62 -10.24 5.71
C ALA A 23 8.96 -10.81 4.32
N ARG A 24 8.06 -10.62 3.35
CA ARG A 24 8.20 -11.15 2.00
C ARG A 24 9.32 -10.47 1.24
N GLY A 25 9.45 -9.15 1.33
CA GLY A 25 10.52 -8.42 0.64
C GLY A 25 11.92 -8.80 1.15
N PHE A 26 12.10 -9.03 2.46
CA PHE A 26 13.36 -9.55 2.97
C PHE A 26 13.64 -10.99 2.55
N GLN A 27 12.61 -11.83 2.53
CA GLN A 27 12.70 -13.23 2.09
C GLN A 27 13.10 -13.34 0.61
N ASP A 28 12.46 -12.55 -0.25
CA ASP A 28 12.68 -12.56 -1.70
C ASP A 28 13.82 -11.63 -2.14
N LYS A 29 14.44 -10.88 -1.21
CA LYS A 29 15.47 -9.86 -1.48
C LYS A 29 15.02 -8.83 -2.53
N THR A 30 13.76 -8.42 -2.43
CA THR A 30 13.14 -7.39 -3.27
C THR A 30 12.26 -6.48 -2.42
N TYR A 31 11.61 -5.51 -3.03
CA TYR A 31 10.59 -4.68 -2.38
C TYR A 31 9.19 -5.15 -2.76
N GLY A 32 8.25 -5.09 -1.80
CA GLY A 32 6.86 -5.50 -2.01
C GLY A 32 5.90 -4.36 -2.37
N MET A 33 6.22 -3.11 -2.01
CA MET A 33 5.38 -1.95 -2.33
C MET A 33 5.90 -1.18 -3.55
N PRO A 34 5.05 -0.81 -4.53
CA PRO A 34 5.47 0.00 -5.68
C PRO A 34 6.08 1.34 -5.27
N PHE A 35 7.09 1.79 -6.01
CA PHE A 35 7.89 3.00 -5.70
C PHE A 35 7.04 4.26 -5.43
N VAL A 36 6.17 4.66 -6.36
CA VAL A 36 5.37 5.89 -6.20
C VAL A 36 4.32 5.74 -5.09
N ALA A 37 3.75 4.55 -4.94
CA ALA A 37 2.81 4.25 -3.84
C ALA A 37 3.50 4.41 -2.48
N LEU A 38 4.72 3.89 -2.33
CA LEU A 38 5.52 4.04 -1.12
C LEU A 38 5.80 5.52 -0.78
N CYS A 39 6.18 6.33 -1.77
CA CYS A 39 6.41 7.76 -1.56
C CYS A 39 5.15 8.49 -1.07
N ALA A 40 3.99 8.19 -1.65
CA ALA A 40 2.72 8.74 -1.20
C ALA A 40 2.36 8.27 0.22
N ASN A 41 2.51 6.97 0.47
CA ASN A 41 2.09 6.33 1.71
C ASN A 41 2.83 6.88 2.93
N ILE A 42 4.17 6.88 2.86
CA ILE A 42 4.99 7.39 3.96
C ILE A 42 4.79 8.89 4.19
N SER A 43 4.49 9.63 3.11
CA SER A 43 4.18 11.05 3.20
C SER A 43 2.87 11.29 3.93
N TRP A 44 1.82 10.55 3.59
CA TRP A 44 0.52 10.63 4.25
C TRP A 44 0.64 10.26 5.72
N GLU A 45 1.31 9.15 6.05
CA GLU A 45 1.48 8.72 7.43
C GLU A 45 2.27 9.72 8.26
N PHE A 46 3.34 10.31 7.70
CA PHE A 46 4.08 11.37 8.39
C PHE A 46 3.23 12.63 8.61
N ILE A 47 2.52 13.10 7.58
CA ILE A 47 1.71 14.31 7.65
C ILE A 47 0.64 14.14 8.73
N PHE A 48 -0.10 13.03 8.70
CA PHE A 48 -1.21 12.78 9.63
C PHE A 48 -0.78 12.22 11.00
N ALA A 49 0.52 12.01 11.21
CA ALA A 49 1.11 11.72 12.51
C ALA A 49 1.72 12.97 13.18
N PHE A 50 2.35 13.87 12.41
CA PHE A 50 3.22 14.93 12.97
C PHE A 50 2.89 16.36 12.50
N VAL A 51 2.39 16.55 11.27
CA VAL A 51 2.19 17.90 10.70
C VAL A 51 0.75 18.36 10.90
N LEU A 52 -0.20 17.53 10.49
CA LEU A 52 -1.64 17.70 10.63
C LEU A 52 -2.20 16.48 11.40
N PRO A 53 -1.83 16.29 12.67
CA PRO A 53 -2.11 15.06 13.40
C PRO A 53 -3.62 14.81 13.48
N GLN A 54 -4.02 13.59 13.13
CA GLN A 54 -5.42 13.17 13.23
C GLN A 54 -5.89 13.08 14.68
N THR A 55 -7.21 13.04 14.84
CA THR A 55 -7.81 12.87 16.16
C THR A 55 -7.57 11.46 16.73
N ARG A 56 -7.54 11.34 18.07
CA ARG A 56 -7.42 10.04 18.73
C ARG A 56 -8.68 9.20 18.44
N PRO A 57 -8.55 7.87 18.22
CA PRO A 57 -7.34 7.06 18.38
C PRO A 57 -6.46 6.92 17.12
N GLN A 58 -6.87 7.49 15.98
CA GLN A 58 -6.23 7.27 14.67
C GLN A 58 -4.75 7.67 14.66
N VAL A 59 -4.37 8.74 15.36
CA VAL A 59 -2.97 9.19 15.42
C VAL A 59 -2.01 8.12 15.94
N PHE A 60 -2.44 7.25 16.87
CA PHE A 60 -1.60 6.16 17.37
C PHE A 60 -1.38 5.08 16.31
N VAL A 61 -2.41 4.81 15.50
CA VAL A 61 -2.30 3.91 14.35
C VAL A 61 -1.32 4.49 13.35
N ASN A 62 -1.39 5.80 13.06
CA ASN A 62 -0.48 6.48 12.15
C ASN A 62 0.98 6.42 12.63
N TYR A 63 1.26 6.50 13.93
CA TYR A 63 2.63 6.30 14.44
C TYR A 63 3.15 4.90 14.20
N VAL A 64 2.31 3.88 14.42
CA VAL A 64 2.68 2.47 14.16
C VAL A 64 2.91 2.25 12.67
N TRP A 65 2.00 2.73 11.83
CA TRP A 65 2.11 2.66 10.38
C TRP A 65 3.38 3.36 9.88
N PHE A 66 3.62 4.61 10.31
CA PHE A 66 4.82 5.35 9.91
C PHE A 66 6.12 4.63 10.29
N ALA A 67 6.16 3.98 11.46
CA ALA A 67 7.30 3.17 11.86
C ALA A 67 7.51 1.95 10.94
N LEU A 68 6.41 1.30 10.51
CA LEU A 68 6.48 0.20 9.54
C LEU A 68 6.88 0.70 8.15
N ASP A 69 6.38 1.85 7.71
CA ASP A 69 6.73 2.48 6.45
C ASP A 69 8.22 2.88 6.40
N CYS A 70 8.81 3.29 7.51
CA CYS A 70 10.26 3.47 7.61
C CYS A 70 11.02 2.17 7.28
N VAL A 71 10.52 1.01 7.72
CA VAL A 71 11.11 -0.30 7.41
C VAL A 71 10.88 -0.69 5.95
N ILE A 72 9.69 -0.45 5.40
CA ILE A 72 9.38 -0.69 3.99
C ILE A 72 10.24 0.20 3.09
N LEU A 73 10.44 1.46 3.47
CA LEU A 73 11.31 2.39 2.77
C LEU A 73 12.76 1.92 2.79
N PHE A 74 13.26 1.52 3.96
CA PHE A 74 14.59 0.93 4.05
C PHE A 74 14.73 -0.31 3.15
N GLN A 75 13.74 -1.20 3.17
CA GLN A 75 13.71 -2.38 2.30
C GLN A 75 13.73 -2.00 0.82
N PHE A 76 12.94 -1.00 0.42
CA PHE A 76 12.92 -0.48 -0.94
C PHE A 76 14.28 0.06 -1.36
N LEU A 77 14.89 0.96 -0.57
CA LEU A 77 16.21 1.52 -0.85
C LEU A 77 17.34 0.48 -0.82
N LYS A 78 17.17 -0.60 -0.04
CA LYS A 78 18.13 -1.70 -0.01
C LYS A 78 18.04 -2.57 -1.27
N TYR A 79 16.83 -2.83 -1.77
CA TYR A 79 16.58 -3.80 -2.84
C TYR A 79 16.10 -3.20 -4.16
N TRP A 80 16.14 -1.87 -4.35
CA TRP A 80 15.62 -1.23 -5.58
C TRP A 80 16.22 -1.80 -6.86
N ARG A 81 17.49 -2.23 -6.83
CA ARG A 81 18.17 -2.84 -7.99
C ARG A 81 17.61 -4.20 -8.42
N SER A 82 16.88 -4.89 -7.55
CA SER A 82 16.21 -6.16 -7.90
C SER A 82 15.12 -5.97 -8.96
N ASP A 83 14.53 -4.78 -9.01
CA ASP A 83 13.48 -4.42 -9.96
C ASP A 83 13.50 -2.88 -10.15
N PRO A 84 14.46 -2.37 -10.93
CA PRO A 84 14.77 -0.93 -10.95
C PRO A 84 13.57 -0.09 -11.41
N PRO A 85 13.10 0.87 -10.60
CA PRO A 85 12.01 1.76 -11.01
C PRO A 85 12.38 2.52 -12.28
N LEU A 86 11.42 2.63 -13.21
CA LEU A 86 11.60 3.29 -14.51
C LEU A 86 12.80 2.73 -15.32
N ASN A 87 13.22 1.49 -15.06
CA ASN A 87 14.41 0.86 -15.66
C ASN A 87 15.71 1.64 -15.44
N LEU A 88 15.78 2.48 -14.40
CA LEU A 88 16.98 3.25 -14.06
C LEU A 88 18.11 2.31 -13.63
N ARG A 89 19.28 2.43 -14.26
CA ARG A 89 20.47 1.65 -13.87
C ARG A 89 21.48 2.47 -13.07
N ASP A 90 21.50 3.77 -13.33
CA ASP A 90 22.38 4.72 -12.65
C ASP A 90 21.79 5.08 -11.28
N ALA A 91 22.58 4.85 -10.23
CA ALA A 91 22.19 5.14 -8.86
C ALA A 91 21.95 6.63 -8.60
N LYS A 92 22.71 7.53 -9.25
CA LYS A 92 22.55 8.98 -9.10
C LYS A 92 21.17 9.42 -9.57
N TRP A 93 20.78 8.97 -10.77
CA TRP A 93 19.46 9.26 -11.32
C TRP A 93 18.33 8.62 -10.52
N PHE A 94 18.54 7.39 -10.04
CA PHE A 94 17.60 6.75 -9.12
C PHE A 94 17.37 7.59 -7.85
N TYR A 95 18.42 7.99 -7.13
CA TYR A 95 18.25 8.76 -5.89
C TYR A 95 17.67 10.15 -6.14
N LEU A 96 18.02 10.81 -7.26
CA LEU A 96 17.41 12.08 -7.64
C LEU A 96 15.89 11.92 -7.86
N ILE A 97 15.49 10.93 -8.67
CA ILE A 97 14.07 10.67 -8.95
C ILE A 97 13.33 10.23 -7.68
N PHE A 98 13.98 9.44 -6.82
CA PHE A 98 13.47 9.08 -5.51
C PHE A 98 13.14 10.32 -4.66
N VAL A 99 14.09 11.23 -4.48
CA VAL A 99 13.90 12.45 -3.68
C VAL A 99 12.82 13.34 -4.30
N VAL A 100 12.84 13.55 -5.62
CA VAL A 100 11.83 14.37 -6.31
C VAL A 100 10.43 13.77 -6.16
N THR A 101 10.29 12.45 -6.31
CA THR A 101 8.99 11.77 -6.19
C THR A 101 8.48 11.81 -4.76
N LEU A 102 9.36 11.61 -3.77
CA LEU A 102 9.00 11.71 -2.35
C LEU A 102 8.55 13.14 -2.00
N ALA A 103 9.33 14.15 -2.39
CA ALA A 103 8.97 15.56 -2.15
C ALA A 103 7.67 15.95 -2.84
N ALA A 104 7.48 15.54 -4.10
CA ALA A 104 6.25 15.80 -4.84
C ALA A 104 5.04 15.11 -4.18
N SER A 105 5.20 13.87 -3.73
CA SER A 105 4.14 13.12 -3.03
C SER A 105 3.77 13.80 -1.71
N PHE A 106 4.77 14.23 -0.95
CA PHE A 106 4.57 14.95 0.31
C PHE A 106 3.81 16.27 0.09
N LEU A 107 4.26 17.08 -0.85
CA LEU A 107 3.61 18.34 -1.18
C LEU A 107 2.19 18.12 -1.72
N ALA A 108 1.99 17.13 -2.59
CA ALA A 108 0.67 16.81 -3.12
C ALA A 108 -0.31 16.44 -1.99
N VAL A 109 0.09 15.53 -1.08
CA VAL A 109 -0.76 15.15 0.06
C VAL A 109 -1.03 16.34 0.97
N LEU A 110 -0.01 17.12 1.33
CA LEU A 110 -0.15 18.25 2.23
C LEU A 110 -1.06 19.33 1.64
N LEU A 111 -0.77 19.78 0.42
CA LEU A 111 -1.49 20.86 -0.24
C LEU A 111 -2.93 20.46 -0.54
N LEU A 112 -3.18 19.22 -0.99
CA LEU A 112 -4.53 18.70 -1.19
C LEU A 112 -5.32 18.70 0.13
N SER A 113 -4.68 18.29 1.23
CA SER A 113 -5.34 18.23 2.53
C SER A 113 -5.68 19.61 3.08
N LEU A 114 -4.82 20.60 2.83
CA LEU A 114 -5.07 21.99 3.22
C LEU A 114 -6.18 22.63 2.38
N ASP A 115 -6.12 22.48 1.05
CA ASP A 115 -7.06 23.11 0.11
C ASP A 115 -8.48 22.55 0.27
N LEU A 116 -8.60 21.22 0.41
CA LEU A 116 -9.88 20.55 0.66
C LEU A 116 -10.36 20.64 2.11
N GLN A 117 -9.59 21.27 3.00
CA GLN A 117 -9.84 21.31 4.45
C GLN A 117 -10.05 19.89 5.05
N ASP A 118 -9.35 18.90 4.50
CA ASP A 118 -9.47 17.49 4.83
C ASP A 118 -8.65 17.15 6.07
N LYS A 119 -9.15 17.59 7.23
CA LYS A 119 -8.50 17.41 8.54
C LYS A 119 -8.21 15.95 8.88
N GLU A 120 -8.96 15.01 8.31
CA GLU A 120 -8.81 13.58 8.53
C GLU A 120 -8.10 12.85 7.38
N GLY A 121 -7.59 13.60 6.39
CA GLY A 121 -6.79 13.07 5.29
C GLY A 121 -7.47 12.02 4.42
N LYS A 122 -8.81 11.96 4.40
CA LYS A 122 -9.58 10.91 3.74
C LYS A 122 -9.47 10.98 2.21
N TYR A 123 -9.52 12.17 1.63
CA TYR A 123 -9.36 12.35 0.18
C TYR A 123 -7.96 11.94 -0.26
N ALA A 124 -6.94 12.39 0.48
CA ALA A 124 -5.57 11.98 0.21
C ALA A 124 -5.38 10.47 0.40
N ALA A 125 -5.95 9.88 1.46
CA ALA A 125 -5.87 8.44 1.76
C ALA A 125 -6.49 7.59 0.66
N TYR A 126 -7.73 7.87 0.24
CA TYR A 126 -8.37 7.10 -0.82
C TYR A 126 -7.79 7.39 -2.21
N GLY A 127 -7.38 8.64 -2.47
CA GLY A 127 -6.70 9.00 -3.72
C GLY A 127 -5.38 8.24 -3.90
N GLN A 128 -4.52 8.23 -2.88
CA GLN A 128 -3.28 7.46 -2.94
C GLN A 128 -3.52 5.95 -2.92
N ASN A 129 -4.60 5.47 -2.29
CA ASN A 129 -4.89 4.03 -2.28
C ASN A 129 -5.37 3.55 -3.65
N LEU A 130 -6.11 4.37 -4.42
CA LEU A 130 -6.39 4.07 -5.83
C LEU A 130 -5.09 3.98 -6.63
N LEU A 131 -4.21 4.97 -6.50
CA LEU A 131 -2.88 4.94 -7.12
C LEU A 131 -2.12 3.66 -6.74
N MET A 132 -2.08 3.31 -5.46
CA MET A 132 -1.44 2.11 -4.94
C MET A 132 -2.04 0.85 -5.56
N SER A 133 -3.38 0.73 -5.62
CA SER A 133 -4.09 -0.44 -6.13
C SER A 133 -3.77 -0.69 -7.61
N VAL A 134 -3.75 0.37 -8.43
CA VAL A 134 -3.31 0.30 -9.82
C VAL A 134 -1.85 -0.13 -9.92
N LEU A 135 -0.97 0.45 -9.09
CA LEU A 135 0.46 0.17 -9.13
C LEU A 135 0.83 -1.25 -8.68
N PHE A 136 0.08 -1.86 -7.76
CA PHE A 136 0.28 -3.27 -7.38
C PHE A 136 -0.05 -4.21 -8.56
N VAL A 137 -1.14 -3.95 -9.29
CA VAL A 137 -1.49 -4.71 -10.50
C VAL A 137 -0.40 -4.56 -11.56
N THR A 138 0.04 -3.33 -11.87
CA THR A 138 1.05 -3.10 -12.91
C THR A 138 2.41 -3.69 -12.54
N MET A 139 2.82 -3.57 -11.27
CA MET A 139 4.04 -4.19 -10.75
C MET A 139 3.99 -5.72 -10.85
N PHE A 140 2.87 -6.34 -10.49
CA PHE A 140 2.68 -7.78 -10.63
C PHE A 140 2.80 -8.24 -12.08
N LEU A 141 2.05 -7.60 -12.99
CA LEU A 141 2.05 -7.94 -14.42
C LEU A 141 3.43 -7.74 -15.05
N ARG A 142 4.15 -6.67 -14.68
CA ARG A 142 5.53 -6.42 -15.15
C ARG A 142 6.50 -7.49 -14.66
N ARG A 143 6.41 -7.91 -13.40
CA ARG A 143 7.31 -8.92 -12.83
C ARG A 143 7.04 -10.32 -13.38
N GLY A 144 5.77 -10.65 -13.64
CA GLY A 144 5.37 -11.97 -14.11
C GLY A 144 5.69 -13.10 -13.12
N ASN A 145 5.90 -12.77 -11.83
CA ASN A 145 6.21 -13.72 -10.76
C ASN A 145 5.74 -13.17 -9.40
N LEU A 146 5.96 -13.93 -8.32
CA LEU A 146 5.53 -13.58 -6.95
C LEU A 146 6.61 -12.90 -6.10
N ALA A 147 7.68 -12.39 -6.71
CA ALA A 147 8.74 -11.73 -5.95
C ALA A 147 8.18 -10.52 -5.20
N GLY A 148 8.37 -10.49 -3.88
CA GLY A 148 7.89 -9.42 -2.99
C GLY A 148 6.38 -9.43 -2.76
N GLN A 149 5.64 -10.39 -3.33
CA GLN A 149 4.19 -10.49 -3.26
C GLN A 149 3.74 -11.81 -2.64
N SER A 150 2.53 -11.83 -2.10
CA SER A 150 1.88 -13.04 -1.59
C SER A 150 0.37 -12.90 -1.58
N PHE A 151 -0.33 -14.03 -1.55
CA PHE A 151 -1.79 -14.04 -1.50
C PHE A 151 -2.35 -13.27 -0.30
N TYR A 152 -1.73 -13.42 0.88
CA TYR A 152 -2.19 -12.71 2.09
C TYR A 152 -1.92 -11.20 2.06
N ILE A 153 -0.87 -10.74 1.37
CA ILE A 153 -0.67 -9.29 1.13
C ILE A 153 -1.87 -8.76 0.33
N ALA A 154 -2.23 -9.42 -0.78
CA ALA A 154 -3.36 -9.01 -1.59
C ALA A 154 -4.70 -9.07 -0.83
N LEU A 155 -4.92 -10.14 -0.06
CA LEU A 155 -6.16 -10.34 0.70
C LEU A 155 -6.33 -9.30 1.81
N PHE A 156 -5.30 -9.07 2.63
CA PHE A 156 -5.41 -8.11 3.73
C PHE A 156 -5.43 -6.66 3.23
N LYS A 157 -4.75 -6.34 2.12
CA LYS A 157 -4.88 -5.03 1.47
C LYS A 157 -6.34 -4.76 1.07
N LEU A 158 -6.95 -5.74 0.37
CA LEU A 158 -8.35 -5.67 -0.06
C LEU A 158 -9.29 -5.47 1.14
N LEU A 159 -9.18 -6.32 2.17
CA LEU A 159 -10.05 -6.25 3.35
C LEU A 159 -9.82 -4.95 4.15
N GLY A 160 -8.57 -4.51 4.28
CA GLY A 160 -8.19 -3.28 4.95
C GLY A 160 -8.84 -2.03 4.35
N THR A 161 -9.12 -2.04 3.04
CA THR A 161 -9.82 -0.95 2.36
C THR A 161 -11.33 -1.17 2.24
N LEU A 162 -11.76 -2.39 1.95
CA LEU A 162 -13.17 -2.70 1.69
C LEU A 162 -14.04 -2.45 2.92
N ILE A 163 -13.59 -2.86 4.11
CA ILE A 163 -14.33 -2.70 5.36
C ILE A 163 -14.65 -1.23 5.68
N PRO A 164 -13.67 -0.31 5.73
CA PRO A 164 -13.96 1.10 5.97
C PRO A 164 -14.73 1.74 4.81
N SER A 165 -14.52 1.28 3.55
CA SER A 165 -15.28 1.78 2.39
C SER A 165 -16.78 1.50 2.54
N ILE A 166 -17.15 0.26 2.88
CA ILE A 166 -18.56 -0.13 3.13
C ILE A 166 -19.12 0.68 4.29
N ALA A 167 -18.37 0.80 5.40
CA ALA A 167 -18.82 1.56 6.56
C ALA A 167 -19.09 3.03 6.19
N PHE A 168 -18.18 3.68 5.46
CA PHE A 168 -18.34 5.07 5.04
C PHE A 168 -19.46 5.28 4.03
N PHE A 169 -19.61 4.38 3.06
CA PHE A 169 -20.70 4.40 2.09
C PHE A 169 -22.07 4.41 2.78
N LEU A 170 -22.26 3.55 3.79
CA LEU A 170 -23.51 3.46 4.54
C LEU A 170 -23.83 4.72 5.37
N LEU A 171 -22.83 5.52 5.72
CA LEU A 171 -22.98 6.71 6.57
C LEU A 171 -23.09 8.01 5.80
N ARG A 172 -22.43 8.07 4.65
CA ARG A 172 -22.39 9.23 3.76
C ARG A 172 -22.78 8.76 2.36
N PRO A 173 -24.01 8.25 2.16
CA PRO A 173 -24.46 7.89 0.83
C PRO A 173 -24.45 9.13 -0.08
N ASN A 174 -24.19 8.92 -1.37
CA ASN A 174 -24.09 9.95 -2.42
C ASN A 174 -22.84 10.84 -2.34
N ALA A 175 -21.78 10.38 -1.70
CA ALA A 175 -20.47 11.00 -1.78
C ALA A 175 -19.77 10.54 -3.07
N TRP A 176 -20.23 11.01 -4.22
CA TRP A 176 -19.91 10.47 -5.56
C TRP A 176 -18.42 10.18 -5.82
N LEU A 177 -17.52 11.08 -5.40
CA LEU A 177 -16.08 10.87 -5.56
C LEU A 177 -15.60 9.68 -4.71
N PHE A 178 -16.06 9.58 -3.47
CA PHE A 178 -15.74 8.45 -2.61
C PHE A 178 -16.36 7.15 -3.13
N ASP A 179 -17.60 7.17 -3.59
CA ASP A 179 -18.25 6.00 -4.18
C ASP A 179 -17.47 5.47 -5.39
N PHE A 180 -17.03 6.39 -6.27
CA PHE A 180 -16.12 6.08 -7.37
C PHE A 180 -14.79 5.48 -6.89
N LEU A 181 -14.15 6.09 -5.88
CA LEU A 181 -12.88 5.59 -5.33
C LEU A 181 -13.06 4.19 -4.73
N TYR A 182 -14.11 3.96 -3.95
CA TYR A 182 -14.38 2.68 -3.29
C TYR A 182 -14.54 1.54 -4.32
N VAL A 183 -15.39 1.76 -5.33
CA VAL A 183 -15.64 0.76 -6.38
C VAL A 183 -14.38 0.51 -7.19
N THR A 184 -13.67 1.57 -7.58
CA THR A 184 -12.49 1.44 -8.44
C THR A 184 -11.34 0.76 -7.70
N ILE A 185 -11.08 1.12 -6.44
CA ILE A 185 -10.08 0.44 -5.60
C ILE A 185 -10.45 -1.04 -5.44
N PHE A 186 -11.72 -1.35 -5.14
CA PHE A 186 -12.16 -2.73 -5.01
C PHE A 186 -11.88 -3.54 -6.30
N ILE A 187 -12.17 -2.99 -7.48
CA ILE A 187 -11.90 -3.66 -8.76
C ILE A 187 -10.41 -3.97 -8.91
N PHE A 188 -9.52 -3.00 -8.67
CA PHE A 188 -8.08 -3.21 -8.82
C PHE A 188 -7.52 -4.16 -7.77
N ASP A 189 -7.93 -4.05 -6.51
CA ASP A 189 -7.47 -4.94 -5.44
C ASP A 189 -7.98 -6.37 -5.62
N PHE A 190 -9.21 -6.53 -6.08
CA PHE A 190 -9.76 -7.85 -6.42
C PHE A 190 -9.05 -8.46 -7.63
N THR A 191 -8.74 -7.63 -8.65
CA THR A 191 -7.93 -8.06 -9.80
C THR A 191 -6.54 -8.51 -9.34
N TYR A 192 -5.88 -7.72 -8.48
CA TYR A 192 -4.59 -8.06 -7.91
C TYR A 192 -4.64 -9.37 -7.13
N LEU A 193 -5.66 -9.57 -6.29
CA LEU A 193 -5.89 -10.81 -5.55
C LEU A 193 -6.01 -12.03 -6.48
N ILE A 194 -6.81 -11.92 -7.55
CA ILE A 194 -6.99 -13.01 -8.54
C ILE A 194 -5.67 -13.32 -9.23
N LEU A 195 -4.94 -12.30 -9.67
CA LEU A 195 -3.66 -12.46 -10.38
C LEU A 195 -2.64 -13.20 -9.52
N VAL A 196 -2.48 -12.78 -8.26
CA VAL A 196 -1.60 -13.43 -7.29
C VAL A 196 -2.06 -14.87 -7.01
N TYR A 197 -3.36 -15.09 -6.80
CA TYR A 197 -3.91 -16.42 -6.57
C TYR A 197 -3.62 -17.39 -7.72
N ARG A 198 -3.86 -16.95 -8.96
CA ARG A 198 -3.62 -17.77 -10.17
C ARG A 198 -2.14 -18.12 -10.31
N MET A 199 -1.25 -17.15 -10.18
CA MET A 199 0.19 -17.41 -10.23
C MET A 199 0.67 -18.34 -9.11
N THR A 200 0.12 -18.22 -7.89
CA THR A 200 0.43 -19.17 -6.82
C THR A 200 0.01 -20.59 -7.18
N ARG A 201 -1.16 -20.77 -7.80
CA ARG A 201 -1.66 -22.06 -8.27
C ARG A 201 -0.84 -22.63 -9.44
N GLU A 202 -0.46 -21.79 -10.40
CA GLU A 202 0.38 -22.16 -11.55
C GLU A 202 1.75 -22.68 -11.12
N LEU A 203 2.30 -22.10 -10.05
CA LEU A 203 3.56 -22.56 -9.45
C LEU A 203 3.39 -23.80 -8.55
N GLY A 204 2.21 -24.42 -8.52
CA GLY A 204 1.94 -25.64 -7.74
C GLY A 204 1.87 -25.41 -6.22
N LEU A 205 1.71 -24.16 -5.79
CA LEU A 205 1.77 -23.77 -4.39
C LEU A 205 0.37 -23.52 -3.83
N ASN A 206 0.22 -23.71 -2.52
CA ASN A 206 -1.05 -23.48 -1.85
C ASN A 206 -1.13 -22.01 -1.38
N PRO A 207 -2.08 -21.21 -1.90
CA PRO A 207 -2.24 -19.79 -1.52
C PRO A 207 -2.38 -19.55 -0.02
N TRP A 208 -2.96 -20.51 0.69
CA TRP A 208 -3.26 -20.41 2.13
C TRP A 208 -2.06 -20.77 3.02
N THR A 209 -1.00 -21.34 2.46
CA THR A 209 0.24 -21.66 3.22
C THR A 209 1.46 -20.95 2.64
N ASP A 210 1.24 -20.01 1.74
CA ASP A 210 2.29 -19.39 0.93
C ASP A 210 3.21 -18.43 1.70
N LEU A 211 2.86 -18.14 2.94
CA LEU A 211 3.61 -17.26 3.86
C LEU A 211 5.06 -17.74 4.09
N LEU A 212 5.30 -19.05 3.99
CA LEU A 212 6.59 -19.68 4.30
C LEU A 212 7.36 -20.12 3.06
N ARG A 213 7.01 -19.63 1.85
CA ARG A 213 7.70 -20.01 0.61
C ARG A 213 9.14 -19.49 0.61
N ARG A 214 10.05 -20.21 1.25
CA ARG A 214 11.50 -20.05 1.08
C ARG A 214 11.81 -20.39 -0.37
N ALA A 215 12.64 -19.58 -1.02
CA ALA A 215 13.09 -19.78 -2.40
C ALA A 215 13.63 -21.20 -2.59
N LYS A 216 12.76 -22.15 -2.96
CA LYS A 216 13.10 -23.54 -3.29
C LYS A 216 13.30 -23.74 -4.79
N HIS A 217 13.17 -22.68 -5.59
CA HIS A 217 13.22 -22.73 -7.05
C HIS A 217 14.13 -21.67 -7.67
N ALA A 218 15.12 -21.18 -6.93
CA ALA A 218 16.26 -20.46 -7.53
C ALA A 218 17.31 -21.49 -7.96
N THR A 219 17.04 -22.19 -9.06
CA THR A 219 17.99 -23.01 -9.82
C THR A 219 17.82 -22.67 -11.28
#